data_AF-A0A3M1PL19-F1
#
_entry.id   AF-A0A3M1PL19-F1
#
_cell.length_a   1.000
_cell.length_b   1.000
_cell.length_c   1.000
_cell.angle_alpha   90.00
_cell.angle_beta   90.00
_cell.angle_gamma   90.00
#
_symmetry.space_group_name_H-M   'P 1'
#
loop_
_entity.id
_entity.type
_entity.pdbx_description
1 polymer ?
#
loop_
_entity_poly.entity_id
_entity_poly.type
_entity_poly.pdbx_seq_one_letter_code
_entity_poly.pdbx_strand_id
1 'polypeptide(L)'
;MMFAFAIGDTCKALGTGPYVANLARANLPVQLVPAVLFLTSGFISFFTGTSLVTFAIMLPIGIPMATLMGAELHIALGAMLSGGIFGDHCSPISDTTIIASMASASDHIDHVRTQLPYAFVAAAAALGLYLLMGLI
;
A
#
# COMPACT_ATOMS: atom_id res chain seq x y z
N MET A 1 13.27 -1.50 10.69
CA MET A 1 13.60 -2.16 9.40
C MET A 1 13.90 -3.66 9.55
N MET A 2 14.81 -4.10 10.44
CA MET A 2 15.17 -5.53 10.56
C MET A 2 13.97 -6.49 10.71
N PHE A 3 13.02 -6.18 11.61
CA PHE A 3 11.83 -7.01 11.79
C PHE A 3 10.87 -7.00 10.60
N ALA A 4 10.81 -5.91 9.83
CA ALA A 4 9.97 -5.85 8.64
C ALA A 4 10.48 -6.80 7.55
N PHE A 5 11.80 -6.86 7.35
CA PHE A 5 12.40 -7.83 6.45
C PHE A 5 12.25 -9.27 6.97
N ALA A 6 12.39 -9.49 8.28
CA ALA A 6 12.14 -10.81 8.88
C ALA A 6 10.69 -11.29 8.65
N ILE A 7 9.69 -10.39 8.75
CA ILE A 7 8.30 -10.69 8.40
C ILE A 7 8.18 -10.99 6.91
N GLY A 8 8.78 -10.16 6.04
CA GLY A 8 8.78 -10.39 4.59
C GLY A 8 9.34 -11.77 4.22
N ASP A 9 10.44 -12.18 4.83
CA ASP A 9 11.06 -13.50 4.59
C ASP A 9 10.23 -14.64 5.19
N THR A 10 9.61 -14.43 6.35
CA THR A 10 8.65 -15.39 6.92
C THR A 10 7.44 -15.58 6.01
N CYS A 11 6.89 -14.50 5.45
CA CYS A 11 5.78 -14.56 4.49
C CYS A 11 6.15 -15.33 3.22
N LYS A 12 7.39 -15.17 2.72
CA LYS A 12 7.92 -15.96 1.61
C LYS A 12 8.06 -17.44 1.99
N ALA A 13 8.65 -17.73 3.15
CA ALA A 13 8.87 -19.10 3.62
C ALA A 13 7.55 -19.87 3.84
N LEU A 14 6.51 -19.19 4.34
CA LEU A 14 5.17 -19.75 4.51
C LEU A 14 4.37 -19.89 3.21
N GLY A 15 4.84 -19.31 2.10
CA GLY A 15 4.08 -19.29 0.85
C GLY A 15 2.80 -18.44 0.95
N THR A 16 2.86 -17.33 1.71
CA THR A 16 1.69 -16.47 1.97
C THR A 16 1.13 -15.86 0.67
N GLY A 17 2.01 -15.43 -0.25
CA GLY A 17 1.60 -14.91 -1.56
C GLY A 17 0.74 -15.90 -2.36
N PRO A 18 1.23 -17.12 -2.66
CA PRO A 18 0.44 -18.16 -3.31
C PRO A 18 -0.86 -18.52 -2.58
N TYR A 19 -0.85 -18.57 -1.24
CA TYR A 19 -2.06 -18.83 -0.46
C TYR A 19 -3.12 -17.74 -0.68
N VAL A 20 -2.74 -16.47 -0.55
CA VAL A 20 -3.63 -15.32 -0.78
C VAL A 20 -4.10 -15.28 -2.24
N ALA A 21 -3.23 -15.62 -3.20
CA ALA A 21 -3.58 -15.71 -4.61
C ALA A 21 -4.68 -16.74 -4.88
N ASN A 22 -4.57 -17.93 -4.30
CA ASN A 22 -5.56 -18.99 -4.46
C ASN A 22 -6.89 -18.62 -3.84
N LEU A 23 -6.87 -18.00 -2.65
CA LEU A 23 -8.08 -17.49 -2.01
C LEU A 23 -8.72 -16.36 -2.82
N ALA A 24 -7.91 -15.44 -3.34
CA ALA A 24 -8.37 -14.32 -4.15
C ALA A 24 -8.94 -14.79 -5.50
N ARG A 25 -8.35 -15.79 -6.16
CA ARG A 25 -8.90 -16.35 -7.42
C ARG A 25 -10.35 -16.82 -7.31
N ALA A 26 -10.76 -17.31 -6.14
CA ALA A 26 -12.14 -17.76 -5.92
C ALA A 26 -13.13 -16.62 -5.62
N ASN A 27 -12.65 -15.46 -5.18
CA ASN A 27 -13.48 -14.40 -4.59
C ASN A 27 -13.31 -13.03 -5.24
N LEU A 28 -12.26 -12.83 -6.04
CA LEU A 28 -11.86 -11.52 -6.56
C LEU A 28 -11.62 -11.60 -8.08
N PRO A 29 -12.31 -10.77 -8.87
CA PRO A 29 -12.01 -10.63 -10.29
C PRO A 29 -10.62 -10.00 -10.47
N VAL A 30 -9.87 -10.49 -11.46
CA VAL A 30 -8.48 -10.07 -11.73
C VAL A 30 -8.38 -8.56 -11.95
N GLN A 31 -9.42 -7.95 -12.51
CA GLN A 31 -9.48 -6.52 -12.79
C GLN A 31 -9.44 -5.64 -11.54
N LEU A 32 -9.83 -6.17 -10.37
CA LEU A 32 -9.79 -5.43 -9.11
C LEU A 32 -8.47 -5.61 -8.35
N VAL A 33 -7.57 -6.48 -8.81
CA VAL A 33 -6.32 -6.80 -8.11
C VAL A 33 -5.49 -5.55 -7.82
N PRO A 34 -5.19 -4.65 -8.79
CA PRO A 34 -4.43 -3.45 -8.50
C PRO A 34 -5.10 -2.54 -7.47
N ALA A 35 -6.42 -2.33 -7.60
CA ALA A 35 -7.17 -1.48 -6.67
C ALA A 35 -7.13 -2.02 -5.23
N VAL A 36 -7.30 -3.34 -5.06
CA VAL A 36 -7.22 -3.99 -3.73
C VAL A 36 -5.80 -3.90 -3.16
N LEU A 37 -4.76 -4.11 -3.99
CA LEU A 37 -3.37 -3.99 -3.55
C LEU A 37 -3.02 -2.57 -3.13
N PHE A 38 -3.53 -1.55 -3.84
CA PHE A 38 -3.38 -0.14 -3.46
C PHE A 38 -4.01 0.14 -2.09
N LEU A 39 -5.28 -0.24 -1.91
CA LEU A 39 -6.02 0.01 -0.67
C LEU A 39 -5.42 -0.72 0.53
N THR A 40 -5.05 -2.00 0.37
CA THR A 40 -4.44 -2.80 1.44
C THR A 40 -3.06 -2.26 1.83
N SER A 41 -2.24 -1.89 0.85
CA SER A 41 -0.94 -1.27 1.10
C SER A 41 -1.09 0.07 1.83
N GLY A 42 -2.00 0.94 1.38
CA GLY A 42 -2.26 2.22 2.04
C GLY A 42 -2.82 2.08 3.44
N PHE A 43 -3.75 1.13 3.65
CA PHE A 43 -4.28 0.84 4.97
C PHE A 43 -3.17 0.39 5.94
N ILE A 44 -2.35 -0.59 5.54
CA ILE A 44 -1.22 -1.05 6.37
C ILE A 44 -0.27 0.11 6.66
N SER A 45 0.11 0.89 5.64
CA SER A 45 1.07 1.98 5.81
C SER A 45 0.58 3.12 6.68
N PHE A 46 -0.72 3.42 6.64
CA PHE A 46 -1.34 4.40 7.51
C PHE A 46 -1.19 4.04 8.99
N PHE A 47 -1.39 2.76 9.34
CA PHE A 47 -1.25 2.28 10.72
C PHE A 47 0.19 1.98 11.14
N THR A 48 1.09 1.69 10.21
CA THR A 48 2.51 1.51 10.52
C THR A 48 3.29 2.82 10.52
N GLY A 49 2.80 3.86 9.84
CA GLY A 49 3.47 5.15 9.70
C GLY A 49 4.75 5.09 8.85
N THR A 50 4.90 4.09 8.00
CA THR A 50 6.10 3.92 7.17
C THR A 50 5.84 3.07 5.93
N SER A 51 6.19 3.63 4.78
CA SER A 51 6.06 3.02 3.46
C SER A 51 7.01 1.83 3.25
N LEU A 52 8.24 1.93 3.74
CA LEU A 52 9.25 0.88 3.57
C LEU A 52 8.89 -0.44 4.28
N VAL A 53 8.26 -0.40 5.47
CA VAL A 53 7.77 -1.61 6.13
C VAL A 53 6.64 -2.22 5.33
N THR A 54 5.72 -1.39 4.84
CA THR A 54 4.63 -1.82 3.98
C THR A 54 5.15 -2.52 2.74
N PHE A 55 6.21 -2.01 2.09
CA PHE A 55 6.79 -2.65 0.91
C PHE A 55 7.43 -3.99 1.24
N ALA A 56 8.15 -4.09 2.36
CA ALA A 56 8.76 -5.34 2.80
C ALA A 56 7.73 -6.46 3.03
N ILE A 57 6.50 -6.11 3.41
CA ILE A 57 5.39 -7.06 3.62
C ILE A 57 4.60 -7.28 2.32
N MET A 58 4.22 -6.21 1.63
CA MET A 58 3.31 -6.26 0.49
C MET A 58 3.96 -6.85 -0.76
N LEU A 59 5.21 -6.50 -1.08
CA LEU A 59 5.85 -7.00 -2.29
C LEU A 59 5.97 -8.54 -2.34
N PRO A 60 6.44 -9.24 -1.29
CA PRO A 60 6.51 -10.71 -1.33
C PRO A 60 5.13 -11.40 -1.33
N ILE A 61 4.05 -10.70 -1.02
CA ILE A 61 2.69 -11.25 -1.06
C ILE A 61 2.02 -10.91 -2.41
N GLY A 62 2.04 -9.64 -2.77
CA GLY A 62 1.33 -9.08 -3.92
C GLY A 62 1.98 -9.40 -5.26
N ILE A 63 3.32 -9.53 -5.35
CA ILE A 63 3.98 -9.95 -6.61
C ILE A 63 3.56 -11.38 -6.99
N PRO A 64 3.70 -12.41 -6.13
CA PRO A 64 3.21 -13.74 -6.45
C PRO A 64 1.70 -13.77 -6.70
N MET A 65 0.94 -12.99 -5.94
CA MET A 65 -0.51 -12.92 -6.11
C MET A 65 -0.93 -12.33 -7.46
N ALA A 66 -0.36 -11.21 -7.87
CA ALA A 66 -0.63 -10.60 -9.18
C ALA A 66 -0.24 -11.53 -10.33
N THR A 67 0.96 -12.11 -10.27
CA THR A 67 1.47 -13.04 -11.30
C THR A 67 0.58 -14.29 -11.42
N LEU A 68 0.17 -14.87 -10.29
CA LEU A 68 -0.71 -16.05 -10.30
C LEU A 68 -2.13 -15.67 -10.74
N MET A 69 -2.66 -14.52 -10.38
CA MET A 69 -3.98 -14.08 -10.83
C MET A 69 -3.99 -13.66 -12.30
N GLY A 70 -2.84 -13.42 -12.92
CA GLY A 70 -2.74 -12.93 -14.29
C GLY A 70 -3.00 -11.43 -14.41
N ALA A 71 -2.84 -10.67 -13.32
CA ALA A 71 -2.88 -9.22 -13.35
C ALA A 71 -1.57 -8.66 -13.92
N GLU A 72 -1.63 -7.51 -14.57
CA GLU A 72 -0.44 -6.82 -15.09
C GLU A 72 0.48 -6.41 -13.92
N LEU A 73 1.71 -6.91 -13.95
CA LEU A 73 2.62 -6.84 -12.80
C LEU A 73 3.10 -5.41 -12.53
N HIS A 74 3.33 -4.59 -13.56
CA HIS A 74 3.82 -3.23 -13.38
C HIS A 74 2.75 -2.33 -12.72
N ILE A 75 1.49 -2.49 -13.12
CA ILE A 75 0.34 -1.81 -12.52
C ILE A 75 0.14 -2.29 -11.07
N ALA A 76 0.21 -3.59 -10.81
CA ALA A 76 0.12 -4.14 -9.45
C ALA A 76 1.27 -3.65 -8.54
N LEU A 77 2.49 -3.57 -9.06
CA LEU A 77 3.64 -2.99 -8.37
C LEU A 77 3.42 -1.51 -8.05
N GLY A 78 3.00 -0.72 -9.05
CA GLY A 78 2.67 0.69 -8.87
C GLY A 78 1.61 0.89 -7.80
N ALA A 79 0.55 0.07 -7.81
CA ALA A 79 -0.51 0.08 -6.82
C ALA A 79 0.02 -0.15 -5.39
N MET A 80 0.82 -1.19 -5.18
CA MET A 80 1.40 -1.47 -3.85
C MET A 80 2.31 -0.35 -3.37
N LEU A 81 3.19 0.16 -4.24
CA LEU A 81 4.14 1.21 -3.87
C LEU A 81 3.44 2.53 -3.56
N SER A 82 2.57 2.99 -4.46
CA SER A 82 1.81 4.23 -4.28
C SER A 82 0.84 4.16 -3.10
N GLY A 83 0.21 3.01 -2.85
CA GLY A 83 -0.63 2.80 -1.67
C GLY A 83 0.18 2.99 -0.38
N GLY A 84 1.35 2.38 -0.29
CA GLY A 84 2.21 2.54 0.88
C GLY A 84 2.67 3.98 1.09
N ILE A 85 3.04 4.69 0.02
CA ILE A 85 3.39 6.13 0.11
C ILE A 85 2.20 6.96 0.59
N PHE A 86 1.01 6.70 0.05
CA PHE A 86 -0.20 7.39 0.45
C PHE A 86 -0.46 7.23 1.96
N GLY A 87 -0.44 6.00 2.46
CA GLY A 87 -0.70 5.74 3.88
C GLY A 87 0.33 6.38 4.81
N ASP A 88 1.62 6.27 4.47
CA ASP A 88 2.72 6.93 5.19
C ASP A 88 2.53 8.46 5.26
N HIS A 89 2.21 9.08 4.12
CA HIS A 89 2.05 10.53 4.00
C HIS A 89 0.91 11.10 4.85
N CYS A 90 -0.18 10.36 5.04
CA CYS A 90 -1.32 10.82 5.83
C CYS A 90 -1.33 10.30 7.28
N SER A 91 -0.36 9.48 7.66
CA SER A 91 -0.30 8.89 9.01
C SER A 91 0.14 9.91 10.07
N PRO A 92 -0.60 10.06 11.18
CA PRO A 92 -0.19 10.88 12.33
C PRO A 92 1.01 10.34 13.09
N ILE A 93 1.46 9.12 12.81
CA ILE A 93 2.60 8.51 13.53
C ILE A 93 3.83 8.35 12.63
N SER A 94 3.77 8.84 11.39
CA SER A 94 4.90 8.75 10.47
C SER A 94 6.02 9.71 10.87
N ASP A 95 7.25 9.21 10.85
CA ASP A 95 8.47 10.01 11.09
C ASP A 95 8.55 11.19 10.11
N THR A 96 8.13 10.98 8.85
CA THR A 96 8.15 12.03 7.83
C THR A 96 7.14 13.13 8.12
N THR A 97 5.94 12.76 8.57
CA THR A 97 4.88 13.68 8.98
C THR A 97 5.27 14.47 10.24
N ILE A 98 5.87 13.80 11.23
CA ILE A 98 6.38 14.44 12.45
C ILE A 98 7.45 15.47 12.09
N ILE A 99 8.46 15.07 11.30
CA ILE A 99 9.54 15.99 10.88
C ILE A 99 8.98 17.14 10.04
N ALA A 100 8.03 16.90 9.14
CA ALA A 100 7.39 17.96 8.34
C ALA A 100 6.64 18.98 9.19
N SER A 101 5.89 18.54 10.21
CA SER A 101 5.21 19.43 11.14
C SER A 101 6.19 20.27 11.97
N MET A 102 7.26 19.66 12.48
CA MET A 102 8.31 20.37 13.22
C MET A 102 9.04 21.40 12.33
N ALA A 103 9.41 21.02 11.11
CA ALA A 103 10.13 21.89 10.17
C ALA A 103 9.28 23.08 9.71
N SER A 104 7.95 22.91 9.65
CA SER A 104 7.00 23.98 9.34
C SER A 104 6.54 24.79 10.54
N ALA A 105 7.04 24.48 11.75
CA ALA A 105 6.62 25.08 13.02
C ALA A 105 5.08 25.07 13.20
N SER A 106 4.42 24.02 12.71
CA SER A 106 2.98 23.83 12.82
C SER A 106 2.64 22.82 13.92
N ASP A 107 1.45 22.93 14.51
CA ASP A 107 0.95 21.86 15.37
C ASP A 107 0.81 20.57 14.55
N HIS A 108 1.25 19.47 15.14
CA HIS A 108 1.32 18.18 14.45
C HIS A 108 -0.05 17.69 13.97
N ILE A 109 -1.08 17.83 14.79
CA ILE A 109 -2.43 17.37 14.45
C ILE A 109 -3.05 18.29 13.41
N ASP A 110 -2.79 19.59 13.47
CA ASP A 110 -3.25 20.53 12.45
C ASP A 110 -2.58 20.27 11.09
N HIS A 111 -1.28 19.94 11.08
CA HIS A 111 -0.56 19.53 9.88
C HIS A 111 -1.22 18.32 9.21
N VAL A 112 -1.48 17.26 9.99
CA VAL A 112 -2.13 16.04 9.49
C VAL A 112 -3.55 16.33 8.98
N ARG A 113 -4.35 17.07 9.76
CA ARG A 113 -5.74 17.39 9.42
C ARG A 113 -5.86 18.20 8.14
N THR A 114 -4.93 19.13 7.91
CA THR A 114 -4.94 19.96 6.70
C THR A 114 -4.49 19.18 5.47
N GLN A 115 -3.61 18.19 5.61
CA GLN A 115 -3.14 17.35 4.50
C GLN A 115 -4.13 16.25 4.09
N LEU A 116 -4.84 15.65 5.06
CA LEU A 116 -5.75 14.53 4.82
C LEU A 116 -6.72 14.74 3.65
N PRO A 117 -7.43 15.88 3.52
CA PRO A 117 -8.33 16.13 2.39
C PRO A 117 -7.62 16.04 1.03
N TYR A 118 -6.42 16.61 0.90
CA TYR A 118 -5.64 16.56 -0.35
C TYR A 118 -5.16 15.14 -0.64
N ALA A 119 -4.67 14.45 0.38
CA ALA A 119 -4.22 13.06 0.26
C ALA A 119 -5.37 12.14 -0.18
N PHE A 120 -6.58 12.31 0.37
CA PHE A 120 -7.75 11.54 -0.04
C PHE A 120 -8.22 11.84 -1.46
N VAL A 121 -8.15 13.10 -1.91
CA VAL A 121 -8.46 13.42 -3.32
C VAL A 121 -7.48 12.73 -4.26
N ALA A 122 -6.18 12.77 -3.95
CA ALA A 122 -5.17 12.06 -4.73
C ALA A 122 -5.36 10.54 -4.70
N ALA A 123 -5.68 9.97 -3.53
CA ALA A 123 -5.93 8.54 -3.38
C ALA A 123 -7.20 8.09 -4.12
N ALA A 124 -8.26 8.89 -4.12
CA ALA A 124 -9.48 8.62 -4.88
C ALA A 124 -9.21 8.64 -6.40
N ALA A 125 -8.42 9.61 -6.87
CA ALA A 125 -8.00 9.66 -8.28
C ALA A 125 -7.13 8.45 -8.64
N ALA A 126 -6.14 8.10 -7.81
CA ALA A 126 -5.30 6.92 -8.02
C ALA A 126 -6.12 5.62 -8.01
N LEU A 127 -7.06 5.47 -7.08
CA LEU A 127 -7.96 4.32 -7.02
C LEU A 127 -8.80 4.20 -8.30
N GLY A 128 -9.36 5.31 -8.79
CA GLY A 128 -10.08 5.34 -10.07
C GLY A 128 -9.20 4.90 -11.25
N LEU A 129 -7.95 5.37 -11.30
CA LEU A 129 -6.98 4.96 -12.31
C LEU A 129 -6.63 3.47 -12.21
N TYR A 130 -6.42 2.92 -11.02
CA TYR A 130 -6.14 1.49 -10.84
C TYR A 130 -7.33 0.60 -11.21
N LEU A 131 -8.56 1.06 -10.97
CA LEU A 131 -9.77 0.37 -11.42
C LEU A 131 -9.86 0.36 -12.95
N LEU A 132 -9.54 1.48 -13.61
CA LEU A 132 -9.53 1.56 -15.07
C LEU A 132 -8.41 0.72 -15.69
N MET A 133 -7.20 0.82 -15.14
CA MET A 133 -6.03 0.09 -15.62
C MET A 133 -6.14 -1.42 -15.39
N GLY A 134 -6.90 -1.85 -14.39
CA GLY A 134 -7.19 -3.27 -14.20
C GLY A 134 -8.16 -3.87 -15.23
N LEU A 135 -8.88 -3.04 -16.00
CA LEU A 135 -9.75 -3.51 -17.09
C LEU A 135 -9.00 -3.77 -18.39
N ILE A 136 -7.76 -3.26 -18.51
CA ILE A 136 -6.89 -3.34 -19.68
C ILE A 136 -5.93 -4.52 -19.50
#